data_AF-A0A7L2U0I2-F1
#
_entry.id   AF-A0A7L2U0I2-F1
#
_cell.length_a   1.000
_cell.length_b   1.000
_cell.length_c   1.000
_cell.angle_alpha   90.00
_cell.angle_beta   90.00
_cell.angle_gamma   90.00
#
_symmetry.space_group_name_H-M   'P 1'
#
loop_
_entity.id
_entity.type
_entity.pdbx_description
1 polymer ?
#
loop_
_entity_poly.entity_id
_entity_poly.type
_entity_poly.pdbx_seq_one_letter_code
_entity_poly.pdbx_strand_id
1 'polypeptide(L)'
;NCFRVTSLICLNIFLFSLGETVISNVKPCSSKGTRNVGAVEEPLKAEEKNKSADISKQKEQCLVPCDVQAKILRGEKHYMCRNLQNSLVEYARSTKKLVRNMMDDQQSSLDYLSNQVNELMNRLLLLNAEVLRKHLDPLPYKAVQSHGLDCTDIKDTVGSVSKTPTGLYIIHPEGSNYAFEVLCDMDFQGGGWTVVQKRTDGIIPFQRTWSEYLDGFGDLSG
;
A
#
# COMPACT_ATOMS: atom_id res chain seq x y z
N ASN A 1 25.66 -7.54 4.87
CA ASN A 1 24.28 -7.39 5.40
C ASN A 1 23.20 -8.23 4.68
N CYS A 2 23.56 -9.31 3.97
CA CYS A 2 22.56 -10.20 3.33
C CYS A 2 22.20 -11.46 4.16
N PHE A 3 22.91 -11.74 5.25
CA PHE A 3 22.78 -13.00 6.00
C PHE A 3 21.90 -12.94 7.26
N ARG A 4 21.47 -11.75 7.70
CA ARG A 4 20.67 -11.60 8.94
C ARG A 4 19.16 -11.64 8.70
N VAL A 5 18.69 -11.35 7.49
CA VAL A 5 17.25 -11.27 7.18
C VAL A 5 16.66 -12.66 6.89
N THR A 6 17.44 -13.58 6.31
CA THR A 6 17.02 -14.96 6.06
C THR A 6 16.82 -15.78 7.34
N SER A 7 17.56 -15.46 8.42
CA SER A 7 17.45 -16.15 9.72
C SER A 7 16.13 -15.86 10.45
N LEU A 8 15.62 -14.62 10.35
CA LEU A 8 14.36 -14.22 10.98
C LEU A 8 13.14 -14.78 10.26
N ILE A 9 13.21 -14.98 8.94
CA ILE A 9 12.11 -15.58 8.17
C ILE A 9 12.00 -17.08 8.49
N CYS A 10 13.13 -17.79 8.60
CA CYS A 10 13.14 -19.21 9.00
C CYS A 10 12.63 -19.45 10.42
N LEU A 11 12.96 -18.56 11.38
CA LEU A 11 12.46 -18.64 12.76
C LEU A 11 10.95 -18.41 12.86
N ASN A 12 10.40 -17.49 12.07
CA ASN A 12 8.96 -17.24 12.06
C ASN A 12 8.17 -18.37 11.38
N ILE A 13 8.72 -18.99 10.33
CA ILE A 13 8.11 -20.17 9.70
C ILE A 13 8.14 -21.39 10.64
N PHE A 14 9.21 -21.56 11.42
CA PHE A 14 9.31 -22.63 12.43
C PHE A 14 8.31 -22.43 13.59
N LEU A 15 8.07 -21.20 14.04
CA LEU A 15 7.08 -20.90 15.07
C LEU A 15 5.64 -21.08 14.57
N PHE A 16 5.34 -20.77 13.31
CA PHE A 16 4.02 -21.01 12.71
C PHE A 16 3.72 -22.50 12.51
N SER A 17 4.72 -23.31 12.14
CA SER A 17 4.55 -24.77 11.96
C SER A 17 4.52 -25.54 13.29
N LEU A 18 5.13 -25.00 14.36
CA LEU A 18 4.94 -25.51 15.73
C LEU A 18 3.58 -25.14 16.34
N GLY A 19 2.91 -24.09 15.84
CA GLY A 19 1.57 -23.69 16.27
C GLY A 19 0.45 -24.65 15.86
N GLU A 20 0.61 -25.36 14.74
CA GLU A 20 -0.38 -26.35 14.27
C GLU A 20 -0.21 -27.74 14.91
N THR A 21 0.95 -28.05 15.50
CA THR A 21 1.21 -29.36 16.12
C THR A 21 0.76 -29.47 17.57
N VAL A 22 0.32 -28.38 18.21
CA VAL A 22 -0.10 -28.37 19.63
C VAL A 22 -1.59 -28.71 19.82
N ILE A 23 -2.40 -28.78 18.74
CA ILE A 23 -3.84 -29.07 18.85
C ILE A 23 -4.16 -30.59 18.77
N SER A 24 -3.21 -31.46 18.43
CA SER A 24 -3.50 -32.90 18.22
C SER A 24 -3.23 -33.83 19.41
N ASN A 25 -2.75 -33.35 20.56
CA ASN A 25 -2.30 -34.23 21.67
C ASN A 25 -3.06 -34.08 23.01
N VAL A 26 -4.35 -33.75 22.99
CA VAL A 26 -5.18 -33.92 24.20
C VAL A 26 -5.62 -35.39 24.29
N LYS A 27 -4.77 -36.22 24.90
CA LYS A 27 -5.12 -37.60 25.30
C LYS A 27 -6.22 -37.57 26.37
N PRO A 28 -7.30 -38.38 26.26
CA PRO A 28 -8.28 -38.51 27.33
C PRO A 28 -7.66 -39.33 28.49
N CYS A 29 -7.77 -38.83 29.71
CA CYS A 29 -7.35 -39.56 30.90
C CYS A 29 -8.17 -40.85 31.07
N SER A 30 -7.54 -42.01 30.85
CA SER A 30 -8.06 -43.33 31.16
C SER A 30 -7.64 -43.74 32.57
N SER A 31 -8.59 -44.02 33.46
CA SER A 31 -8.30 -44.49 34.82
C SER A 31 -8.07 -46.02 34.83
N LYS A 32 -6.84 -46.46 35.07
CA LYS A 32 -6.52 -47.81 35.54
C LYS A 32 -5.47 -47.70 36.65
N GLY A 33 -5.65 -48.43 37.75
CA GLY A 33 -4.57 -48.71 38.71
C GLY A 33 -4.98 -48.76 40.19
N THR A 34 -5.27 -49.98 40.65
CA THR A 34 -5.39 -50.43 42.05
C THR A 34 -4.03 -50.53 42.78
N ARG A 35 -4.05 -50.24 44.10
CA ARG A 35 -3.27 -50.82 45.23
C ARG A 35 -1.75 -51.10 45.05
N ASN A 36 -0.89 -50.48 45.87
CA ASN A 36 -0.46 -50.93 47.22
C ASN A 36 0.83 -50.21 47.69
N VAL A 37 0.82 -49.84 48.98
CA VAL A 37 1.88 -49.92 50.01
C VAL A 37 3.34 -49.56 49.65
N GLY A 38 3.88 -48.60 50.41
CA GLY A 38 5.24 -48.71 50.98
C GLY A 38 6.18 -47.53 50.73
N ALA A 39 6.43 -46.78 51.83
CA ALA A 39 7.68 -46.12 52.27
C ALA A 39 8.50 -45.28 51.24
N VAL A 40 9.04 -44.11 51.57
CA VAL A 40 10.10 -43.85 52.56
C VAL A 40 10.25 -42.32 52.72
N GLU A 41 10.38 -41.89 53.98
CA GLU A 41 11.01 -40.68 54.55
C GLU A 41 10.59 -39.25 54.14
N GLU A 42 10.05 -38.57 55.14
CA GLU A 42 10.37 -37.18 55.46
C GLU A 42 10.90 -37.15 56.90
N PRO A 43 11.91 -36.33 57.26
CA PRO A 43 12.16 -36.04 58.65
C PRO A 43 12.15 -34.54 58.92
N LEU A 44 11.13 -34.06 59.63
CA LEU A 44 11.24 -32.85 60.45
C LEU A 44 10.61 -33.14 61.82
N LYS A 45 11.49 -33.17 62.84
CA LYS A 45 11.18 -33.37 64.26
C LYS A 45 10.54 -32.10 64.85
N ALA A 46 9.53 -32.30 65.70
CA ALA A 46 9.39 -31.60 66.98
C ALA A 46 8.51 -32.45 67.91
N GLU A 47 9.05 -32.79 69.08
CA GLU A 47 8.36 -33.45 70.19
C GLU A 47 7.47 -32.48 70.94
N GLU A 48 6.30 -32.92 71.44
CA GLU A 48 5.94 -32.76 72.86
C GLU A 48 4.75 -33.66 73.27
N LYS A 49 4.78 -34.09 74.53
CA LYS A 49 4.02 -35.20 75.14
C LYS A 49 2.69 -34.74 75.75
N ASN A 50 1.64 -35.58 75.72
CA ASN A 50 1.07 -36.26 76.92
C ASN A 50 -0.34 -36.87 76.73
N LYS A 51 -0.43 -38.16 77.07
CA LYS A 51 -1.49 -38.97 77.71
C LYS A 51 -3.00 -38.62 77.62
N SER A 52 -3.74 -39.62 77.10
CA SER A 52 -4.90 -40.34 77.68
C SER A 52 -6.10 -39.53 78.20
N ALA A 53 -7.28 -39.71 77.59
CA ALA A 53 -8.43 -40.41 78.19
C ALA A 53 -9.67 -40.31 77.28
N ASP A 54 -10.42 -41.40 77.25
CA ASP A 54 -11.68 -41.68 76.55
C ASP A 54 -12.85 -40.85 77.12
N ILE A 55 -13.60 -40.10 76.28
CA ILE A 55 -15.02 -39.75 76.53
C ILE A 55 -15.79 -39.68 75.19
N SER A 56 -16.52 -40.76 74.94
CA SER A 56 -17.79 -40.91 74.21
C SER A 56 -18.46 -39.71 73.49
N LYS A 57 -18.91 -40.02 72.26
CA LYS A 57 -20.19 -39.63 71.64
C LYS A 57 -20.46 -38.12 71.40
N GLN A 58 -19.99 -37.66 70.24
CA GLN A 58 -20.88 -37.06 69.25
C GLN A 58 -20.35 -37.45 67.87
N LYS A 59 -20.78 -38.63 67.39
CA LYS A 59 -20.52 -39.03 66.01
C LYS A 59 -21.54 -38.27 65.17
N GLU A 60 -21.22 -37.02 64.86
CA GLU A 60 -21.87 -36.30 63.78
C GLU A 60 -21.60 -37.13 62.53
N GLN A 61 -22.62 -37.87 62.12
CA GLN A 61 -22.53 -38.79 61.02
C GLN A 61 -22.23 -37.93 59.80
N CYS A 62 -21.03 -38.05 59.23
CA CYS A 62 -20.77 -37.53 57.89
C CYS A 62 -21.85 -38.15 56.98
N LEU A 63 -22.84 -37.32 56.62
CA LEU A 63 -24.03 -37.73 55.85
C LEU A 63 -23.67 -38.21 54.44
N VAL A 64 -22.41 -38.05 54.03
CA VAL A 64 -21.91 -38.44 52.72
C VAL A 64 -20.62 -39.24 52.90
N PRO A 65 -20.57 -40.51 52.46
CA PRO A 65 -19.33 -41.29 52.42
C PRO A 65 -18.25 -40.58 51.59
N CYS A 66 -16.99 -40.61 52.03
CA CYS A 66 -15.87 -39.90 51.39
C CYS A 66 -15.68 -40.24 49.90
N ASP A 67 -16.05 -41.46 49.52
CA ASP A 67 -16.08 -41.99 48.17
C ASP A 67 -17.16 -41.35 47.27
N VAL A 68 -18.27 -40.89 47.86
CA VAL A 68 -19.30 -40.11 47.17
C VAL A 68 -18.85 -38.64 47.02
N GLN A 69 -18.27 -38.05 48.07
CA GLN A 69 -17.68 -36.70 48.03
C GLN A 69 -16.60 -36.58 46.94
N ALA A 70 -15.73 -37.60 46.83
CA ALA A 70 -14.68 -37.64 45.82
C ALA A 70 -15.22 -37.78 44.39
N LYS A 71 -16.38 -38.44 44.19
CA LYS A 71 -17.04 -38.52 42.88
C LYS A 71 -17.68 -37.19 42.49
N ILE A 72 -18.32 -36.51 43.45
CA ILE A 72 -18.91 -35.18 43.24
C ILE A 72 -17.82 -34.18 42.88
N LEU A 73 -16.73 -34.10 43.66
CA LEU A 73 -15.58 -33.22 43.39
C LEU A 73 -14.92 -33.52 42.03
N ARG A 74 -14.84 -34.80 41.62
CA ARG A 74 -14.34 -35.16 40.27
C ARG A 74 -15.28 -34.71 39.16
N GLY A 75 -16.59 -34.78 39.39
CA GLY A 75 -17.62 -34.29 38.48
C GLY A 75 -17.58 -32.77 38.32
N GLU A 76 -17.52 -32.04 39.43
CA GLU A 76 -17.38 -30.57 39.44
C GLU A 76 -16.07 -30.12 38.77
N LYS A 77 -14.96 -30.81 39.06
CA LYS A 77 -13.68 -30.55 38.37
C LYS A 77 -13.78 -30.80 36.86
N HIS A 78 -14.44 -31.87 36.43
CA HIS A 78 -14.64 -32.14 35.00
C HIS A 78 -15.52 -31.08 34.34
N TYR A 79 -16.59 -30.64 35.02
CA TYR A 79 -17.47 -29.59 34.55
C TYR A 79 -16.72 -28.26 34.38
N MET A 80 -15.95 -27.87 35.40
CA MET A 80 -15.12 -26.65 35.38
C MET A 80 -14.06 -26.71 34.28
N CYS A 81 -13.36 -27.83 34.13
CA CYS A 81 -12.39 -28.03 33.03
C CYS A 81 -13.05 -27.88 31.66
N ARG A 82 -14.23 -28.47 31.46
CA ARG A 82 -14.94 -28.41 30.18
C ARG A 82 -15.42 -26.99 29.87
N ASN A 83 -15.94 -26.27 30.86
CA ASN A 83 -16.34 -24.87 30.70
C ASN A 83 -15.14 -23.96 30.39
N LEU A 84 -14.02 -24.16 31.07
CA LEU A 84 -12.79 -23.41 30.81
C LEU A 84 -12.26 -23.69 29.41
N GLN A 85 -12.24 -24.97 28.99
CA GLN A 85 -11.79 -25.37 27.66
C GLN A 85 -12.68 -24.77 26.56
N ASN A 86 -14.00 -24.80 26.74
CA ASN A 86 -14.94 -24.14 25.82
C ASN A 86 -14.70 -22.63 25.74
N SER A 87 -14.48 -21.97 26.89
CA SER A 87 -14.21 -20.53 26.95
C SER A 87 -12.91 -20.16 26.24
N LEU A 88 -11.85 -20.96 26.41
CA LEU A 88 -10.57 -20.79 25.70
C LEU A 88 -10.72 -20.98 24.19
N VAL A 89 -11.49 -21.98 23.76
CA VAL A 89 -11.75 -22.24 22.34
C VAL A 89 -12.53 -21.07 21.71
N GLU A 90 -13.54 -20.54 22.40
CA GLU A 90 -14.28 -19.37 21.92
C GLU A 90 -13.41 -18.12 21.86
N TYR A 91 -12.60 -17.87 22.90
CA TYR A 91 -11.66 -16.75 22.91
C TYR A 91 -10.64 -16.86 21.76
N ALA A 92 -10.07 -18.04 21.53
CA ALA A 92 -9.13 -18.27 20.44
C ALA A 92 -9.78 -18.06 19.07
N ARG A 93 -11.03 -18.53 18.88
CA ARG A 93 -11.78 -18.34 17.63
C ARG A 93 -12.10 -16.87 17.38
N SER A 94 -12.54 -16.15 18.42
CA SER A 94 -12.81 -14.71 18.35
C SER A 94 -11.56 -13.92 17.99
N THR A 95 -10.44 -14.21 18.65
CA THR A 95 -9.16 -13.53 18.41
C THR A 95 -8.65 -13.80 16.99
N LYS A 96 -8.75 -15.05 16.50
CA LYS A 96 -8.39 -15.40 15.12
C LYS A 96 -9.23 -14.65 14.09
N LYS A 97 -10.54 -14.50 14.34
CA LYS A 97 -11.45 -13.74 13.47
C LYS A 97 -11.09 -12.26 13.46
N LEU A 98 -10.82 -11.67 14.63
CA LEU A 98 -10.40 -10.27 14.73
C LEU A 98 -9.11 -10.01 13.94
N VAL A 99 -8.08 -10.84 14.14
CA VAL A 99 -6.79 -10.70 13.42
C VAL A 99 -6.98 -10.86 11.92
N ARG A 100 -7.80 -11.83 11.46
CA ARG A 100 -8.11 -11.99 10.04
C ARG A 100 -8.78 -10.74 9.47
N ASN A 101 -9.84 -10.25 10.12
CA ASN A 101 -10.55 -9.05 9.69
C ASN A 101 -9.60 -7.84 9.60
N MET A 102 -8.74 -7.65 10.60
CA MET A 102 -7.76 -6.55 10.59
C MET A 102 -6.75 -6.67 9.44
N MET A 103 -6.26 -7.88 9.14
CA MET A 103 -5.38 -8.11 7.99
C MET A 103 -6.10 -7.85 6.66
N ASP A 104 -7.37 -8.28 6.54
CA ASP A 104 -8.18 -8.08 5.34
C ASP A 104 -8.45 -6.58 5.10
N ASP A 105 -8.76 -5.82 6.15
CA ASP A 105 -8.97 -4.37 6.08
C ASP A 105 -7.68 -3.62 5.67
N GLN A 106 -6.53 -4.02 6.24
CA GLN A 106 -5.23 -3.47 5.86
C GLN A 106 -4.87 -3.80 4.41
N GLN A 107 -5.14 -5.04 3.97
CA GLN A 107 -4.90 -5.46 2.60
C GLN A 107 -5.76 -4.68 1.61
N SER A 108 -7.05 -4.50 1.91
CA SER A 108 -7.98 -3.74 1.06
C SER A 108 -7.53 -2.29 0.89
N SER A 109 -7.05 -1.67 1.97
CA SER A 109 -6.54 -0.28 1.92
C SER A 109 -5.28 -0.16 1.05
N LEU A 110 -4.37 -1.14 1.15
CA LEU A 110 -3.16 -1.19 0.32
C LEU A 110 -3.50 -1.43 -1.16
N ASP A 111 -4.44 -2.33 -1.45
CA ASP A 111 -4.88 -2.60 -2.81
C ASP A 111 -5.53 -1.37 -3.44
N TYR A 112 -6.37 -0.64 -2.68
CA TYR A 112 -6.93 0.63 -3.12
C TYR A 112 -5.84 1.64 -3.46
N LEU A 113 -4.87 1.84 -2.56
CA LEU A 113 -3.79 2.80 -2.80
C LEU A 113 -2.91 2.40 -3.99
N SER A 114 -2.61 1.11 -4.13
CA SER A 114 -1.87 0.55 -5.27
C SER A 114 -2.60 0.83 -6.58
N ASN A 115 -3.91 0.60 -6.62
CA ASN A 115 -4.73 0.91 -7.80
C ASN A 115 -4.73 2.41 -8.13
N GLN A 116 -4.83 3.29 -7.12
CA GLN A 116 -4.74 4.73 -7.30
C GLN A 116 -3.37 5.15 -7.87
N VAL A 117 -2.29 4.57 -7.37
CA VAL A 117 -0.92 4.84 -7.86
C VAL A 117 -0.76 4.35 -9.30
N ASN A 118 -1.25 3.15 -9.63
CA ASN A 118 -1.17 2.60 -10.98
C ASN A 118 -1.97 3.44 -11.98
N GLU A 119 -3.17 3.88 -11.60
CA GLU A 119 -4.01 4.78 -12.41
C GLU A 119 -3.31 6.12 -12.65
N LEU A 120 -2.74 6.72 -11.58
CA LEU A 120 -1.99 7.95 -11.70
C LEU A 120 -0.74 7.79 -12.57
N MET A 121 -0.03 6.67 -12.43
CA MET A 121 1.15 6.35 -13.22
C MET A 121 0.80 6.16 -14.71
N ASN A 122 -0.33 5.53 -15.02
CA ASN A 122 -0.83 5.39 -16.39
C ASN A 122 -1.20 6.76 -16.99
N ARG A 123 -1.83 7.64 -16.21
CA ARG A 123 -2.11 9.03 -16.62
C ARG A 123 -0.84 9.82 -16.86
N LEU A 124 0.15 9.68 -15.99
CA LEU A 124 1.45 10.32 -16.14
C LEU A 124 2.18 9.81 -17.39
N LEU A 125 2.12 8.50 -17.66
CA LEU A 125 2.72 7.90 -18.84
C LEU A 125 2.08 8.44 -20.13
N LEU A 126 0.75 8.53 -20.17
CA LEU A 126 0.01 9.12 -21.30
C LEU A 126 0.34 10.59 -21.48
N LEU A 127 0.41 11.36 -20.39
CA LEU A 127 0.78 12.77 -20.45
C LEU A 127 2.23 12.94 -20.93
N ASN A 128 3.16 12.13 -20.45
CA ASN A 128 4.55 12.17 -20.86
C ASN A 128 4.72 11.79 -22.34
N ALA A 129 3.94 10.83 -22.84
CA ALA A 129 3.91 10.50 -24.27
C ALA A 129 3.37 11.66 -25.11
N GLU A 130 2.31 12.36 -24.66
CA GLU A 130 1.77 13.53 -25.36
C GLU A 130 2.74 14.72 -25.33
N VAL A 131 3.37 14.99 -24.18
CA VAL A 131 4.40 16.03 -24.03
C VAL A 131 5.60 15.71 -24.91
N LEU A 132 6.07 14.46 -24.92
CA LEU A 132 7.18 14.05 -25.79
C LEU A 132 6.78 14.15 -27.27
N ARG A 133 5.53 13.88 -27.63
CA ARG A 133 5.01 14.07 -29.00
C ARG A 133 5.03 15.55 -29.39
N LYS A 134 4.57 16.45 -28.50
CA LYS A 134 4.64 17.90 -28.72
C LYS A 134 6.08 18.43 -28.76
N HIS A 135 6.99 17.82 -27.99
CA HIS A 135 8.41 18.20 -27.94
C HIS A 135 9.24 17.56 -29.09
N LEU A 136 8.70 16.54 -29.77
CA LEU A 136 9.25 15.91 -30.98
C LEU A 136 8.63 16.41 -32.28
N ASP A 137 7.77 17.43 -32.21
CA ASP A 137 7.62 18.41 -33.29
C ASP A 137 8.54 19.61 -32.95
N PRO A 138 9.89 19.49 -32.95
CA PRO A 138 10.69 20.67 -33.06
C PRO A 138 10.39 21.19 -34.47
N LEU A 139 9.49 22.17 -34.54
CA LEU A 139 9.67 23.27 -35.48
C LEU A 139 11.18 23.50 -35.54
N PRO A 140 11.81 23.38 -36.71
CA PRO A 140 13.26 23.40 -36.79
C PRO A 140 13.73 24.66 -36.08
N TYR A 141 14.36 24.49 -34.91
CA TYR A 141 14.88 25.56 -34.07
C TYR A 141 16.06 26.28 -34.73
N LYS A 142 16.43 25.84 -35.94
CA LYS A 142 17.24 26.62 -36.86
C LYS A 142 16.28 27.48 -37.67
N ALA A 143 16.28 28.77 -37.37
CA ALA A 143 15.68 29.79 -38.23
C ALA A 143 16.06 29.48 -39.69
N VAL A 144 15.06 29.10 -40.49
CA VAL A 144 15.26 28.97 -41.92
C VAL A 144 15.40 30.41 -42.40
N GLN A 145 16.63 30.81 -42.72
CA GLN A 145 16.96 32.17 -43.16
C GLN A 145 16.47 32.41 -44.60
N SER A 146 15.17 32.22 -44.84
CA SER A 146 14.50 32.76 -46.02
C SER A 146 13.84 34.07 -45.61
N HIS A 147 14.21 35.14 -46.31
CA HIS A 147 13.60 36.45 -46.17
C HIS A 147 12.44 36.56 -47.15
N GLY A 148 11.29 37.05 -46.69
CA GLY A 148 10.14 37.38 -47.53
C GLY A 148 9.30 38.48 -46.90
N LEU A 149 8.31 38.97 -47.63
CA LEU A 149 7.38 39.99 -47.13
C LEU A 149 6.46 39.43 -46.03
N ASP A 150 6.02 38.19 -46.21
CA ASP A 150 5.21 37.43 -45.27
C ASP A 150 5.41 35.91 -45.48
N CYS A 151 4.74 35.08 -44.70
CA CYS A 151 4.83 33.63 -44.82
C CYS A 151 4.27 33.07 -46.14
N THR A 152 3.37 33.80 -46.84
CA THR A 152 2.87 33.40 -48.16
C THR A 152 3.94 33.61 -49.21
N ASP A 153 4.60 34.76 -49.23
CA ASP A 153 5.74 35.06 -50.10
C ASP A 153 6.89 34.04 -49.93
N ILE A 154 7.20 33.70 -48.67
CA ILE A 154 8.21 32.68 -48.36
C ILE A 154 7.80 31.31 -48.93
N LYS A 155 6.53 30.91 -48.75
CA LYS A 155 6.01 29.66 -49.28
C LYS A 155 6.07 29.61 -50.80
N ASP A 156 5.72 30.70 -51.48
CA ASP A 156 5.68 30.72 -52.95
C ASP A 156 7.11 30.71 -53.54
N THR A 157 8.03 31.44 -52.90
CA THR A 157 9.43 31.55 -53.32
C THR A 157 10.22 30.26 -53.05
N VAL A 158 10.12 29.71 -51.84
CA VAL A 158 10.90 28.53 -51.40
C VAL A 158 10.19 27.22 -51.76
N GLY A 159 8.86 27.20 -51.71
CA GLY A 159 8.02 26.05 -52.05
C GLY A 159 8.12 25.60 -53.50
N SER A 160 8.56 26.49 -54.39
CA SER A 160 8.88 26.18 -55.78
C SER A 160 10.10 25.25 -55.94
N VAL A 161 11.00 25.22 -54.95
CA VAL A 161 12.24 24.42 -54.97
C VAL A 161 12.11 23.18 -54.08
N SER A 162 11.49 23.30 -52.90
CA SER A 162 11.33 22.19 -51.95
C SER A 162 10.16 22.45 -51.00
N LYS A 163 9.59 21.39 -50.41
CA LYS A 163 8.54 21.56 -49.38
C LYS A 163 9.08 22.41 -48.23
N THR A 164 8.47 23.58 -48.03
CA THR A 164 8.85 24.51 -46.97
C THR A 164 8.23 24.03 -45.64
N PRO A 165 9.03 23.72 -44.60
CA PRO A 165 8.50 23.20 -43.35
C PRO A 165 7.86 24.31 -42.50
N THR A 166 6.88 23.96 -41.67
CA THR A 166 6.37 24.86 -40.61
C THR A 166 7.51 25.19 -39.65
N GLY A 167 7.70 26.47 -39.30
CA GLY A 167 8.87 26.89 -38.53
C GLY A 167 8.99 28.39 -38.32
N LEU A 168 10.11 28.82 -37.73
CA LEU A 168 10.43 30.24 -37.56
C LEU A 168 11.13 30.79 -38.79
N TYR A 169 10.64 31.94 -39.23
CA TYR A 169 11.10 32.64 -40.43
C TYR A 169 11.25 34.14 -40.16
N ILE A 170 12.10 34.80 -40.92
CA ILE A 170 12.29 36.26 -40.84
C ILE A 170 11.48 36.91 -41.96
N ILE A 171 10.53 37.78 -41.60
CA ILE A 171 9.75 38.55 -42.56
C ILE A 171 10.09 40.04 -42.48
N HIS A 172 9.91 40.75 -43.59
CA HIS A 172 10.02 42.20 -43.66
C HIS A 172 8.77 42.77 -44.35
N PRO A 173 7.68 43.00 -43.58
CA PRO A 173 6.44 43.53 -44.13
C PRO A 173 6.62 44.92 -44.73
N GLU A 174 5.85 45.21 -45.77
CA GLU A 174 5.85 46.52 -46.40
C GLU A 174 5.45 47.62 -45.39
N GLY A 175 6.23 48.70 -45.34
CA GLY A 175 6.03 49.80 -44.39
C GLY A 175 6.60 49.55 -42.98
N SER A 176 7.17 48.37 -42.72
CA SER A 176 7.97 48.14 -41.51
C SER A 176 9.37 48.74 -41.65
N ASN A 177 9.90 49.30 -40.56
CA ASN A 177 11.28 49.79 -40.52
C ASN A 177 12.32 48.70 -40.25
N TYR A 178 11.88 47.50 -39.82
CA TYR A 178 12.76 46.40 -39.47
C TYR A 178 12.16 45.04 -39.84
N ALA A 179 13.02 44.04 -40.01
CA ALA A 179 12.62 42.65 -40.18
C ALA A 179 12.54 41.98 -38.80
N PHE A 180 11.63 41.03 -38.64
CA PHE A 180 11.45 40.31 -37.38
C PHE A 180 11.03 38.85 -37.62
N GLU A 181 11.20 38.03 -36.58
CA GLU A 181 10.88 36.61 -36.63
C GLU A 181 9.38 36.37 -36.41
N VAL A 182 8.83 35.44 -37.17
CA VAL A 182 7.45 34.97 -37.06
C VAL A 182 7.39 33.46 -37.18
N LEU A 183 6.36 32.86 -36.60
CA LEU A 183 6.02 31.47 -36.85
C LEU A 183 5.18 31.38 -38.14
N CYS A 184 5.69 30.67 -39.14
CA CYS A 184 4.93 30.34 -40.34
C CYS A 184 4.39 28.91 -40.25
N ASP A 185 3.08 28.76 -40.42
CA ASP A 185 2.45 27.47 -40.61
C ASP A 185 2.32 27.16 -42.11
N MET A 186 3.12 26.20 -42.54
CA MET A 186 3.25 25.78 -43.94
C MET A 186 2.47 24.50 -44.25
N ASP A 187 1.86 23.88 -43.24
CA ASP A 187 1.12 22.62 -43.39
C ASP A 187 -0.40 22.81 -43.31
N PHE A 188 -0.88 23.76 -42.49
CA PHE A 188 -2.31 23.97 -42.27
C PHE A 188 -3.01 24.58 -43.49
N GLN A 189 -4.07 23.93 -43.97
CA GLN A 189 -4.93 24.42 -45.07
C GLN A 189 -4.16 24.95 -46.28
N GLY A 190 -3.12 24.22 -46.70
CA GLY A 190 -2.30 24.59 -47.85
C GLY A 190 -1.14 25.52 -47.52
N GLY A 191 -0.97 25.96 -46.26
CA GLY A 191 0.22 26.66 -45.77
C GLY A 191 0.36 28.12 -46.22
N GLY A 192 1.34 28.80 -45.65
CA GLY A 192 1.64 30.23 -45.90
C GLY A 192 1.06 31.16 -44.83
N TRP A 193 0.62 30.59 -43.71
CA TRP A 193 -0.01 31.35 -42.63
C TRP A 193 1.04 32.00 -41.75
N THR A 194 0.92 33.32 -41.57
CA THR A 194 1.67 34.06 -40.55
C THR A 194 0.92 33.98 -39.23
N VAL A 195 1.49 33.30 -38.24
CA VAL A 195 0.85 33.12 -36.94
C VAL A 195 1.06 34.37 -36.09
N VAL A 196 -0.02 35.08 -35.81
CA VAL A 196 -0.01 36.30 -34.97
C VAL A 196 -0.32 36.03 -33.50
N GLN A 197 -0.95 34.89 -33.18
CA GLN A 197 -1.29 34.47 -31.83
C GLN A 197 -1.46 32.96 -31.75
N LYS A 198 -0.89 32.32 -30.71
CA LYS A 198 -0.97 30.87 -30.48
C LYS A 198 -1.27 30.57 -29.01
N ARG A 199 -2.13 29.58 -28.75
CA ARG A 199 -2.50 29.08 -27.42
C ARG A 199 -2.38 27.56 -27.41
N THR A 200 -1.50 27.01 -26.59
CA THR A 200 -1.25 25.57 -26.47
C THR A 200 -1.69 25.04 -25.10
N ASP A 201 -1.01 25.47 -24.04
CA ASP A 201 -1.13 24.84 -22.71
C ASP A 201 -1.62 25.82 -21.62
N GLY A 202 -1.90 27.08 -21.98
CA GLY A 202 -2.47 28.08 -21.06
C GLY A 202 -1.50 28.60 -19.98
N ILE A 203 -0.21 28.27 -20.09
CA ILE A 203 0.83 28.64 -19.12
C ILE A 203 1.13 30.14 -19.16
N ILE A 204 1.13 30.74 -20.36
CA ILE A 204 1.41 32.16 -20.53
C ILE A 204 0.09 32.93 -20.32
N PRO A 205 0.01 33.85 -19.34
CA PRO A 205 -1.21 34.64 -19.11
C PRO A 205 -1.39 35.66 -20.24
N PHE A 206 -2.63 35.78 -20.73
CA PHE A 206 -3.01 36.75 -21.76
C PHE A 206 -3.62 38.03 -21.17
N GLN A 207 -3.86 38.08 -19.87
CA GLN A 207 -4.27 39.30 -19.20
C GLN A 207 -3.06 40.23 -19.05
N ARG A 208 -2.81 41.05 -20.07
CA ARG A 208 -1.62 41.90 -20.22
C ARG A 208 -2.00 43.37 -20.40
N THR A 209 -1.02 44.24 -20.20
CA THR A 209 -1.15 45.69 -20.43
C THR A 209 -1.19 46.01 -21.93
N TRP A 210 -1.68 47.21 -22.28
CA TRP A 210 -1.70 47.66 -23.68
C TRP A 210 -0.31 47.69 -24.32
N SER A 211 0.71 48.12 -23.57
CA SER A 211 2.10 48.15 -24.04
C SER A 211 2.62 46.75 -24.40
N GLU A 212 2.34 45.73 -23.58
CA GLU A 212 2.75 44.36 -23.88
C GLU A 212 2.07 43.81 -25.14
N TYR A 213 0.81 44.20 -25.40
CA TYR A 213 0.13 43.83 -26.65
C TYR A 213 0.70 44.55 -27.88
N LEU A 214 1.22 45.77 -27.70
CA LEU A 214 1.86 46.53 -28.77
C LEU A 214 3.25 45.96 -29.12
N ASP A 215 4.05 45.65 -28.10
CA ASP A 215 5.43 45.15 -28.27
C ASP A 215 5.46 43.64 -28.60
N GLY A 216 4.44 42.89 -28.19
CA GLY A 216 4.37 41.44 -28.28
C GLY A 216 4.89 40.75 -27.01
N PHE A 217 4.37 39.55 -26.72
CA PHE A 217 4.77 38.75 -25.56
C PHE A 217 4.70 37.24 -25.86
N GLY A 218 5.44 36.47 -25.05
CA GLY A 218 5.51 35.02 -25.18
C GLY A 218 6.73 34.56 -25.97
N ASP A 219 6.70 33.31 -26.43
CA ASP A 219 7.74 32.68 -27.25
C ASP A 219 7.11 32.25 -28.59
N LEU A 220 7.81 32.49 -29.69
CA LEU A 220 7.36 32.10 -31.03
C LEU A 220 7.32 30.58 -31.22
N SER A 221 8.11 29.82 -30.45
CA SER A 221 8.04 28.36 -30.42
C SER A 221 6.77 27.83 -29.75
N GLY A 222 6.24 28.59 -28.77
CA GLY A 222 4.98 28.35 -28.07
C GLY A 222 5.03 27.28 -26.99
#